data_AF-D1PG48-F1
#
_entry.id   AF-D1PG48-F1
#
_cell.length_a   1.000
_cell.length_b   1.000
_cell.length_c   1.000
_cell.angle_alpha   90.00
_cell.angle_beta   90.00
_cell.angle_gamma   90.00
#
_symmetry.space_group_name_H-M   'P 1'
#
loop_
_entity.id
_entity.type
_entity.pdbx_description
1 polymer ?
#
loop_
_entity_poly.entity_id
_entity_poly.type
_entity_poly.pdbx_seq_one_letter_code
_entity_poly.pdbx_strand_id
1 'polypeptide(L)'
;MAWMRAVCGRLKSDYRYSKDVVYNNFPWPSPTAGQKEKIEQSAQAILDARALYPDSSLADLYDPTLMPKELLQAHRQNDRAVMAAYGFSTKMTESECVAELFKRYAEMVE
;
A
#
# COMPACT_ATOMS: atom_id res chain seq x y z
N MET A 1 0.30 1.03 -3.52
CA MET A 1 -0.72 1.42 -4.54
C MET A 1 -0.64 0.65 -5.86
N ALA A 2 0.47 -0.01 -6.18
CA ALA A 2 0.75 -0.67 -7.47
C ALA A 2 -0.40 -1.56 -8.01
N TRP A 3 -0.90 -2.51 -7.22
CA TRP A 3 -1.97 -3.43 -7.63
C TRP A 3 -3.25 -2.70 -8.05
N MET A 4 -3.75 -1.82 -7.17
CA MET A 4 -4.94 -1.04 -7.44
C MET A 4 -4.81 -0.27 -8.76
N ARG A 5 -3.67 0.40 -9.00
CA ARG A 5 -3.46 1.13 -10.26
C ARG A 5 -3.52 0.26 -11.50
N ALA A 6 -3.04 -0.97 -11.40
CA ALA A 6 -2.98 -1.93 -12.50
C ALA A 6 -4.34 -2.58 -12.80
N VAL A 7 -5.14 -2.89 -11.77
CA VAL A 7 -6.36 -3.71 -11.94
C VAL A 7 -7.68 -2.94 -11.75
N CYS A 8 -7.67 -1.80 -11.06
CA CYS A 8 -8.92 -1.09 -10.79
C CYS A 8 -9.54 -0.51 -12.06
N GLY A 9 -10.87 -0.35 -12.02
CA GLY A 9 -11.55 0.47 -13.01
C GLY A 9 -11.18 1.94 -12.89
N ARG A 10 -11.55 2.74 -13.89
CA ARG A 10 -11.34 4.19 -13.88
C ARG A 10 -12.62 4.93 -14.21
N LEU A 11 -12.78 6.12 -13.64
CA LEU A 11 -13.72 7.12 -14.13
C LEU A 11 -12.92 8.18 -14.87
N LYS A 12 -12.93 8.14 -16.20
CA LYS A 12 -11.91 8.82 -17.02
C LYS A 12 -10.51 8.34 -16.58
N SER A 13 -9.74 9.17 -15.88
CA SER A 13 -8.43 8.83 -15.34
C SER A 13 -8.42 8.60 -13.82
N ASP A 14 -9.51 8.93 -13.13
CA ASP A 14 -9.61 8.82 -11.67
C ASP A 14 -9.72 7.35 -11.24
N TYR A 15 -9.08 7.01 -10.13
CA TYR A 15 -9.16 5.66 -9.56
C TYR A 15 -10.58 5.33 -9.13
N ARG A 16 -11.12 4.21 -9.62
CA ARG A 16 -12.40 3.68 -9.18
C ARG A 16 -12.18 2.34 -8.49
N TYR A 17 -12.10 2.39 -7.17
CA TYR A 17 -11.91 1.21 -6.34
C TYR A 17 -13.18 0.32 -6.36
N SER A 18 -12.99 -1.00 -6.40
CA SER A 18 -14.05 -1.99 -6.25
C SER A 18 -13.53 -3.16 -5.43
N LYS A 19 -14.34 -3.66 -4.49
CA LYS A 19 -13.99 -4.86 -3.71
C LYS A 19 -13.81 -6.07 -4.62
N ASP A 20 -14.66 -6.24 -5.64
CA ASP A 20 -14.71 -7.44 -6.46
C ASP A 20 -13.56 -7.51 -7.48
N VAL A 21 -13.01 -6.36 -7.86
CA VAL A 21 -11.93 -6.28 -8.86
C VAL A 21 -10.57 -6.10 -8.19
N VAL A 22 -10.49 -5.28 -7.14
CA VAL A 22 -9.21 -4.94 -6.51
C VAL A 22 -8.94 -5.79 -5.28
N TYR A 23 -9.84 -5.77 -4.30
CA TYR A 23 -9.57 -6.35 -2.98
C TYR A 23 -9.62 -7.88 -2.99
N ASN A 24 -10.70 -8.46 -3.51
CA ASN A 24 -10.91 -9.92 -3.54
C ASN A 24 -9.82 -10.66 -4.33
N ASN A 25 -9.20 -9.97 -5.29
CA ASN A 25 -8.16 -10.54 -6.15
C ASN A 25 -6.75 -10.12 -5.72
N PHE A 26 -6.58 -9.38 -4.61
CA PHE A 26 -5.27 -8.93 -4.19
C PHE A 26 -4.48 -10.09 -3.56
N PRO A 27 -3.34 -10.50 -4.14
CA PRO A 27 -2.56 -11.61 -3.63
C PRO A 27 -1.80 -11.15 -2.37
N TRP A 28 -2.42 -11.29 -1.20
CA TRP A 28 -1.81 -10.97 0.09
C TRP A 28 -0.85 -12.09 0.53
N PRO A 29 0.32 -11.79 1.14
CA PRO A 29 1.22 -12.83 1.60
C PRO A 29 0.72 -13.44 2.92
N SER A 30 1.40 -14.48 3.40
CA SER A 30 1.17 -15.08 4.71
C SER A 30 2.24 -14.59 5.71
N PRO A 31 2.09 -13.39 6.32
CA PRO A 31 3.09 -12.85 7.24
C PRO A 31 3.19 -13.69 8.51
N THR A 32 4.43 -13.82 9.01
CA THR A 32 4.69 -14.30 10.37
C THR A 32 4.11 -13.36 11.43
N ALA A 33 3.96 -13.84 12.67
CA ALA A 33 3.50 -13.01 13.79
C ALA A 33 4.33 -11.72 13.95
N GLY A 34 5.66 -11.82 13.88
CA GLY A 34 6.54 -10.64 13.99
C GLY A 34 6.47 -9.68 12.78
N GLN A 35 6.17 -10.17 11.56
CA GLN A 35 5.92 -9.30 10.42
C GLN A 35 4.57 -8.59 10.54
N LYS A 36 3.54 -9.30 11.01
CA LYS A 36 2.22 -8.74 11.27
C LYS A 36 2.30 -7.61 12.29
N GLU A 37 2.98 -7.85 13.41
CA GLU A 37 3.21 -6.83 14.45
C GLU A 37 3.93 -5.59 13.87
N LYS A 38 4.95 -5.77 13.05
CA LYS A 38 5.65 -4.64 12.40
C LYS A 38 4.73 -3.84 11.47
N ILE A 39 3.88 -4.52 10.70
CA ILE A 39 2.90 -3.85 9.83
C ILE A 39 1.91 -3.05 10.68
N GLU A 40 1.40 -3.62 11.77
CA GLU A 40 0.48 -2.95 12.71
C GLU A 40 1.12 -1.72 13.36
N GLN A 41 2.35 -1.83 13.86
CA GLN A 41 3.10 -0.71 14.41
C GLN A 41 3.31 0.41 13.38
N SER A 42 3.71 0.06 12.15
CA SER A 42 3.89 1.06 11.09
C SER A 42 2.57 1.68 10.61
N ALA A 43 1.47 0.94 10.66
CA ALA A 43 0.14 1.46 10.35
C ALA A 43 -0.32 2.44 11.43
N GLN A 44 -0.07 2.15 12.70
CA GLN A 44 -0.34 3.08 13.80
C GLN A 44 0.48 4.37 13.64
N ALA A 45 1.75 4.28 13.26
CA ALA A 45 2.58 5.46 13.01
C ALA A 45 2.01 6.36 11.89
N ILE A 46 1.30 5.81 10.89
CA ILE A 46 0.59 6.60 9.88
C ILE A 46 -0.60 7.35 10.52
N LEU A 47 -1.34 6.70 11.42
CA LEU A 47 -2.44 7.34 12.14
C LEU A 47 -1.93 8.45 13.06
N ASP A 48 -0.85 8.20 13.79
CA ASP A 48 -0.23 9.18 14.68
C ASP A 48 0.30 10.37 13.88
N ALA A 49 0.96 10.14 12.73
CA ALA A 49 1.42 11.21 11.85
C ALA A 49 0.28 12.06 11.29
N ARG A 50 -0.88 11.47 10.98
CA ARG A 50 -2.07 12.24 10.58
C ARG A 50 -2.61 13.07 11.74
N ALA A 51 -2.60 12.54 12.97
CA ALA A 51 -3.13 13.21 14.15
C ALA A 51 -2.36 14.49 14.53
N LEU A 52 -1.12 14.67 14.04
CA LEU A 52 -0.35 15.91 14.19
C LEU A 52 -0.97 17.10 13.44
N TYR A 53 -1.90 16.87 12.51
CA TYR A 53 -2.48 17.89 11.62
C TYR A 53 -4.02 17.87 11.72
N PRO A 54 -4.61 18.21 12.88
CA PRO A 54 -6.05 18.08 13.11
C PRO A 54 -6.91 18.99 12.23
N ASP A 55 -6.36 20.11 11.75
CA ASP A 55 -7.06 21.08 10.90
C ASP A 55 -6.90 20.79 9.40
N SER A 56 -6.08 19.79 9.02
CA SER A 56 -5.88 19.40 7.62
C SER A 56 -6.86 18.30 7.21
N SER A 57 -7.44 18.44 6.02
CA SER A 57 -8.23 17.35 5.45
C SER A 57 -7.34 16.21 4.96
N LEU A 58 -7.91 15.02 4.74
CA LEU A 58 -7.17 13.94 4.07
C LEU A 58 -6.73 14.32 2.65
N ALA A 59 -7.46 15.20 1.96
CA ALA A 59 -7.03 15.69 0.65
C ALA A 59 -5.72 16.49 0.76
N ASP A 60 -5.62 17.38 1.75
CA ASP A 60 -4.40 18.17 1.99
C ASP A 60 -3.22 17.27 2.39
N LEU A 61 -3.46 16.32 3.30
CA LEU A 61 -2.42 15.40 3.79
C LEU A 61 -1.89 14.45 2.72
N TYR A 62 -2.68 14.18 1.67
CA TYR A 62 -2.31 13.25 0.59
C TYR A 62 -2.01 13.95 -0.74
N ASP A 63 -2.05 15.27 -0.80
CA ASP A 63 -1.50 16.02 -1.93
C ASP A 63 0.02 15.77 -2.00
N PRO A 64 0.58 15.32 -3.15
CA PRO A 64 2.00 15.00 -3.26
C PRO A 64 2.96 16.17 -2.96
N THR A 65 2.47 17.40 -3.07
CA THR A 65 3.23 18.64 -2.86
C THR A 65 3.15 19.10 -1.40
N LEU A 66 2.01 18.86 -0.75
CA LEU A 66 1.73 19.31 0.62
C LEU A 66 1.94 18.23 1.69
N MET A 67 2.05 16.95 1.29
CA MET A 67 2.17 15.83 2.22
C MET A 67 3.30 16.06 3.24
N PRO A 68 3.00 16.07 4.56
CA PRO A 68 4.01 16.26 5.59
C PRO A 68 5.09 15.16 5.57
N LYS A 69 6.31 15.53 5.97
CA LYS A 69 7.47 14.62 5.92
C LYS A 69 7.30 13.40 6.83
N GLU A 70 6.70 13.61 7.98
CA GLU A 70 6.39 12.61 9.01
C GLU A 70 5.42 11.57 8.45
N LEU A 71 4.37 12.01 7.76
CA LEU A 71 3.41 11.14 7.11
C LEU A 71 4.06 10.35 5.96
N LEU A 72 4.85 11.02 5.10
CA LEU A 72 5.58 10.35 4.04
C LEU A 72 6.56 9.28 4.58
N GLN A 73 7.25 9.59 5.68
CA GLN A 73 8.17 8.65 6.32
C GLN A 73 7.41 7.47 6.93
N ALA A 74 6.25 7.68 7.54
CA ALA A 74 5.40 6.62 8.07
C ALA A 74 4.91 5.68 6.95
N HIS A 75 4.47 6.21 5.81
CA HIS A 75 4.13 5.38 4.64
C HIS A 75 5.31 4.57 4.12
N ARG A 76 6.50 5.18 4.02
CA ARG A 76 7.72 4.46 3.60
C ARG A 76 8.08 3.33 4.57
N GLN A 77 7.84 3.49 5.86
CA GLN A 77 8.07 2.41 6.83
C GLN A 77 7.06 1.28 6.68
N ASN A 78 5.78 1.63 6.50
CA ASN A 78 4.73 0.64 6.24
C ASN A 78 4.97 -0.13 4.95
N ASP A 79 5.36 0.54 3.87
CA ASP A 79 5.72 -0.12 2.61
C ASP A 79 6.89 -1.09 2.81
N ARG A 80 7.93 -0.72 3.57
CA ARG A 80 9.03 -1.65 3.89
C ARG A 80 8.57 -2.88 4.66
N ALA A 81 7.67 -2.70 5.64
CA ALA A 81 7.14 -3.81 6.44
C ALA A 81 6.31 -4.77 5.56
N VAL A 82 5.45 -4.22 4.69
CA VAL A 82 4.64 -4.99 3.74
C VAL A 82 5.53 -5.69 2.71
N MET A 83 6.50 -4.99 2.11
CA MET A 83 7.44 -5.59 1.16
C MET A 83 8.25 -6.72 1.80
N ALA A 84 8.68 -6.58 3.05
CA ALA A 84 9.34 -7.65 3.78
C ALA A 84 8.42 -8.86 4.00
N ALA A 85 7.11 -8.66 4.23
CA ALA A 85 6.13 -9.76 4.31
C ALA A 85 5.96 -10.49 2.96
N TYR A 86 6.09 -9.77 1.85
CA TYR A 86 6.14 -10.36 0.51
C TYR A 86 7.49 -10.99 0.13
N GLY A 87 8.56 -10.75 0.91
CA GLY A 87 9.93 -11.09 0.50
C GLY A 87 10.45 -10.21 -0.65
N PHE A 88 9.84 -9.06 -0.90
CA PHE A 88 10.21 -8.13 -1.96
C PHE A 88 11.35 -7.19 -1.52
N SER A 89 12.17 -6.77 -2.48
CA SER A 89 13.21 -5.77 -2.28
C SER A 89 12.62 -4.36 -2.34
N THR A 90 12.96 -3.51 -1.38
CA THR A 90 12.50 -2.10 -1.35
C THR A 90 13.05 -1.23 -2.49
N LYS A 91 13.90 -1.80 -3.36
CA LYS A 91 14.45 -1.15 -4.55
C LYS A 91 13.65 -1.47 -5.82
N MET A 92 12.66 -2.36 -5.73
CA MET A 92 11.82 -2.72 -6.87
C MET A 92 11.04 -1.50 -7.36
N THR A 93 10.99 -1.37 -8.68
CA THR A 93 10.09 -0.45 -9.38
C THR A 93 8.64 -0.91 -9.23
N GLU A 94 7.71 0.00 -9.53
CA GLU A 94 6.29 -0.36 -9.52
C GLU A 94 5.95 -1.50 -10.48
N SER A 95 6.52 -1.48 -11.69
CA SER A 95 6.28 -2.52 -12.69
C SER A 95 6.78 -3.90 -12.24
N GLU A 96 7.95 -3.97 -11.59
CA GLU A 96 8.48 -5.21 -11.01
C GLU A 96 7.57 -5.71 -9.88
N CYS A 97 7.10 -4.82 -9.00
CA CYS A 97 6.14 -5.18 -7.95
C CYS A 97 4.84 -5.74 -8.54
N VAL A 98 4.28 -5.11 -9.58
CA VAL A 98 3.06 -5.61 -10.24
C VAL A 98 3.29 -6.98 -10.88
N ALA A 99 4.43 -7.18 -11.54
CA ALA A 99 4.77 -8.47 -12.15
C ALA A 99 4.84 -9.60 -11.12
N GLU A 100 5.51 -9.37 -9.98
CA GLU A 100 5.57 -10.38 -8.91
C GLU A 100 4.20 -10.62 -8.24
N LEU A 101 3.36 -9.59 -8.11
CA LEU A 101 2.00 -9.77 -7.62
C LEU A 101 1.16 -10.62 -8.60
N PHE A 102 1.27 -10.41 -9.92
CA PHE A 102 0.57 -11.26 -10.89
C PHE A 102 1.02 -12.72 -10.84
N LYS A 103 2.31 -13.00 -10.65
CA LYS A 103 2.81 -14.38 -10.45
C LYS A 103 2.14 -15.03 -9.24
N ARG A 104 2.12 -14.35 -8.09
CA ARG A 104 1.45 -14.83 -6.88
C ARG A 104 -0.05 -15.04 -7.08
N TYR A 105 -0.71 -14.14 -7.80
CA TYR A 105 -2.13 -14.29 -8.11
C TYR A 105 -2.39 -15.55 -8.95
N ALA A 106 -1.56 -15.83 -9.96
CA ALA A 106 -1.67 -17.05 -10.76
C ALA A 106 -1.53 -18.30 -9.88
N GLU A 107 -0.54 -18.35 -8.99
CA GLU A 107 -0.34 -19.44 -8.02
C GLU A 107 -1.52 -19.66 -7.06
N MET A 108 -2.39 -18.66 -6.84
CA MET A 108 -3.56 -18.77 -5.97
C MET A 108 -4.81 -19.29 -6.68
N VAL A 109 -4.83 -19.22 -8.02
CA VAL A 109 -6.00 -19.53 -8.85
C VAL A 109 -5.80 -20.82 -9.66
N GLU A 110 -4.55 -21.19 -9.93
CA GLU A 110 -4.16 -22.49 -10.49
C GLU A 110 -4.13 -23.61 -9.43
#